data_AF-A0AAV7T940-F1
#
_entry.id   AF-A0AAV7T940-F1
#
_cell.length_a   1.000
_cell.length_b   1.000
_cell.length_c   1.000
_cell.angle_alpha   90.00
_cell.angle_beta   90.00
_cell.angle_gamma   90.00
#
_symmetry.space_group_name_H-M   'P 1'
#
loop_
_entity.id
_entity.type
_entity.pdbx_description
1 polymer ?
#
loop_
_entity_poly.entity_id
_entity_poly.type
_entity_poly.pdbx_seq_one_letter_code
_entity_poly.pdbx_strand_id
1 'polypeptide(L)'
;MPRPPPDTGETGFEASGGKEPSPSAILAVICDLKSVLTHKIDVVTKDVTLLRDDFKKISAKLAMAKSQINTLQTTTKQLEEQVQCLMKQHKLMAATFEDQEGRARSNNIRVVGVPEGAEGPSVDLFIEDLILNITWPKHLSNEKAHKALMPPP
;
A
#
# COMPACT_ATOMS: atom_id res chain seq x y z
N MET A 1 6.90 -65.62 94.47
CA MET A 1 5.54 -65.15 94.83
C MET A 1 5.01 -64.31 93.67
N PRO A 2 3.74 -64.39 93.27
CA PRO A 2 2.91 -65.56 92.89
C PRO A 2 2.84 -65.73 91.34
N ARG A 3 2.37 -66.90 90.88
CA ARG A 3 1.90 -67.19 89.51
C ARG A 3 0.45 -67.75 89.62
N PRO A 4 -0.30 -67.91 88.52
CA PRO A 4 -1.28 -67.00 87.91
C PRO A 4 -2.75 -67.46 88.17
N PRO A 5 -3.74 -66.96 87.41
CA PRO A 5 -4.49 -67.96 86.63
C PRO A 5 -4.59 -67.61 85.13
N PRO A 6 -4.80 -68.62 84.26
CA PRO A 6 -4.75 -68.50 82.82
C PRO A 6 -6.16 -68.41 82.18
N ASP A 7 -6.12 -67.89 80.95
CA ASP A 7 -6.91 -68.27 79.77
C ASP A 7 -8.43 -68.13 79.80
N THR A 8 -8.93 -67.27 78.92
CA THR A 8 -10.02 -67.65 78.03
C THR A 8 -9.91 -66.78 76.80
N GLY A 9 -9.56 -67.42 75.69
CA GLY A 9 -9.48 -66.77 74.40
C GLY A 9 -10.79 -66.10 73.99
N GLU A 10 -10.66 -65.12 73.13
CA GLU A 10 -11.45 -65.12 71.91
C GLU A 10 -10.70 -64.30 70.86
N THR A 11 -10.36 -65.03 69.81
CA THR A 11 -9.94 -64.55 68.51
C THR A 11 -10.92 -63.51 67.98
N GLY A 12 -10.55 -62.24 68.09
CA GLY A 12 -11.23 -61.13 67.43
C GLY A 12 -10.31 -60.43 66.44
N PHE A 13 -9.89 -61.14 65.39
CA PHE A 13 -9.46 -60.48 64.15
C PHE A 13 -10.72 -59.84 63.55
N GLU A 14 -11.13 -58.68 64.06
CA GLU A 14 -12.04 -57.81 63.34
C GLU A 14 -11.26 -57.21 62.18
N ALA A 15 -11.20 -57.98 61.09
CA ALA A 15 -11.40 -57.41 59.78
C ALA A 15 -12.78 -56.73 59.74
N SER A 16 -12.90 -55.58 60.40
CA SER A 16 -13.87 -54.56 60.02
C SER A 16 -13.25 -53.88 58.81
N GLY A 17 -13.31 -54.55 57.66
CA GLY A 17 -14.55 -54.60 56.93
C GLY A 17 -14.53 -53.30 56.15
N GLY A 18 -13.81 -53.32 55.03
CA GLY A 18 -13.83 -52.21 54.07
C GLY A 18 -15.29 -51.89 53.84
N LYS A 19 -15.74 -50.78 54.44
CA LYS A 19 -17.15 -50.42 54.48
C LYS A 19 -17.52 -50.19 53.03
N GLU A 20 -18.21 -51.16 52.43
CA GLU A 20 -18.73 -50.97 51.08
C GLU A 20 -19.49 -49.65 51.10
N PRO A 21 -19.15 -48.71 50.20
CA PRO A 21 -19.70 -47.38 50.25
C PRO A 21 -21.21 -47.50 50.19
N SER A 22 -21.89 -46.95 51.22
CA SER A 22 -23.34 -47.05 51.31
C SER A 22 -23.97 -46.58 49.98
N PRO A 23 -25.01 -47.25 49.47
CA PRO A 23 -25.64 -46.88 48.19
C PRO A 23 -26.01 -45.40 48.09
N SER A 24 -26.35 -44.77 49.23
CA SER A 24 -26.63 -43.34 49.34
C SER A 24 -25.41 -42.45 49.05
N ALA A 25 -24.21 -42.83 49.51
CA ALA A 25 -22.99 -42.08 49.25
C ALA A 25 -22.58 -42.15 47.76
N ILE A 26 -22.79 -43.31 47.12
CA ILE A 26 -22.55 -43.47 45.67
C ILE A 26 -23.51 -42.58 44.87
N LEU A 27 -24.79 -42.55 45.24
CA LEU A 27 -25.79 -41.69 44.60
C LEU A 27 -25.47 -40.20 44.76
N ALA A 28 -24.99 -39.78 45.93
CA ALA A 28 -24.58 -38.39 46.17
C ALA A 28 -23.43 -37.97 45.23
N VAL A 29 -22.40 -38.81 45.10
CA VAL A 29 -21.28 -38.55 44.18
C VAL A 29 -21.74 -38.53 42.72
N ILE A 30 -22.66 -39.41 42.33
CA ILE A 30 -23.24 -39.41 40.97
C ILE A 30 -24.02 -38.10 40.72
N CYS A 31 -24.78 -37.61 41.70
CA CYS A 31 -25.50 -36.34 41.60
C CYS A 31 -24.53 -35.15 41.46
N ASP A 32 -23.45 -35.12 42.25
CA ASP A 32 -22.43 -34.08 42.18
C ASP A 32 -21.69 -34.09 40.84
N LEU A 33 -21.26 -35.27 40.37
CA LEU A 33 -20.62 -35.42 39.06
C LEU A 33 -21.53 -35.02 37.90
N LYS A 34 -22.82 -35.39 37.97
CA LYS A 34 -23.83 -34.97 37.00
C LYS A 34 -23.95 -33.45 36.98
N SER A 35 -24.04 -32.82 38.15
CA SER A 35 -24.14 -31.36 38.28
C SER A 35 -22.91 -30.64 37.70
N VAL A 36 -21.70 -31.12 38.03
CA VAL A 36 -20.44 -30.57 37.49
C VAL A 36 -20.37 -30.74 35.98
N LEU A 37 -20.76 -31.91 35.45
CA LEU A 37 -20.74 -32.15 34.02
C LEU A 37 -21.75 -31.27 33.27
N THR A 38 -22.97 -31.13 33.78
CA THR A 38 -23.98 -30.22 33.21
C THR A 38 -23.46 -28.79 33.20
N HIS A 39 -22.86 -28.32 34.30
CA HIS A 39 -22.29 -26.98 34.36
C HIS A 39 -21.15 -26.77 33.35
N LYS A 40 -20.22 -27.73 33.23
CA LYS A 40 -19.12 -27.65 32.25
C LYS A 40 -19.63 -27.66 30.81
N ILE A 41 -20.66 -28.46 30.52
CA ILE A 41 -21.31 -28.46 29.21
C ILE A 41 -21.92 -27.08 28.93
N ASP A 42 -22.64 -26.49 29.88
CA ASP A 42 -23.24 -25.16 29.73
C ASP A 42 -22.19 -24.08 29.46
N VAL A 43 -21.05 -24.12 30.16
CA VAL A 43 -19.93 -23.20 29.95
C VAL A 43 -19.35 -23.38 28.54
N VAL A 44 -19.06 -24.61 28.13
CA VAL A 44 -18.52 -24.90 26.79
C VAL A 44 -19.52 -24.47 25.70
N THR A 45 -20.82 -24.71 25.90
CA THR A 45 -21.85 -24.26 24.96
C THR A 45 -21.85 -22.74 24.82
N LYS A 46 -21.71 -21.99 25.92
CA LYS A 46 -21.61 -20.53 25.88
C LYS A 46 -20.36 -20.07 25.11
N ASP A 47 -19.20 -20.64 25.40
CA ASP A 47 -17.94 -20.27 24.72
C ASP A 47 -18.02 -20.56 23.22
N VAL A 48 -18.61 -21.70 22.82
CA VAL A 48 -18.83 -22.06 21.42
C VAL A 48 -19.78 -21.06 20.74
N THR A 49 -20.81 -20.57 21.43
CA THR A 49 -21.70 -19.54 20.85
C THR A 49 -20.98 -18.21 20.67
N LEU A 50 -20.16 -17.78 21.63
CA LEU A 50 -19.37 -16.55 21.52
C LEU A 50 -18.35 -16.63 20.38
N LEU A 51 -17.62 -17.73 20.29
CA LEU A 51 -16.66 -17.97 19.19
C LEU A 51 -17.36 -17.95 17.82
N ARG A 52 -18.56 -18.52 17.73
CA ARG A 52 -19.36 -18.47 16.48
C ARG A 52 -19.69 -17.03 16.09
N ASP A 53 -20.04 -16.19 17.05
CA ASP A 53 -20.40 -14.80 16.77
C ASP A 53 -19.18 -13.94 16.42
N ASP A 54 -18.04 -14.16 17.08
CA ASP A 54 -16.79 -13.51 16.71
C ASP A 54 -16.31 -13.96 15.33
N PHE A 55 -16.46 -15.25 14.99
CA PHE A 55 -16.17 -15.75 13.66
C PHE A 55 -17.04 -15.08 12.58
N LYS A 56 -18.34 -14.85 12.85
CA LYS A 56 -19.21 -14.09 11.94
C LYS A 56 -18.73 -12.65 11.78
N LYS A 57 -18.35 -11.97 12.86
CA LYS A 57 -17.83 -10.58 12.80
C LYS A 57 -16.53 -10.51 11.98
N ILE A 58 -15.61 -11.45 12.19
CA ILE A 58 -14.36 -11.53 11.44
C ILE A 58 -14.65 -11.81 9.97
N SER A 59 -15.55 -12.73 9.66
CA SER A 59 -15.94 -13.04 8.28
C SER A 59 -16.54 -11.82 7.57
N ALA A 60 -17.39 -11.04 8.24
CA ALA A 60 -17.94 -9.81 7.70
C ALA A 60 -16.85 -8.75 7.46
N LYS A 61 -15.95 -8.54 8.43
CA LYS A 61 -14.81 -7.63 8.26
C LYS A 61 -13.90 -8.05 7.12
N LEU A 62 -13.64 -9.35 6.96
CA LEU A 62 -12.82 -9.89 5.89
C LEU A 62 -13.49 -9.66 4.52
N ALA A 63 -14.81 -9.83 4.42
CA ALA A 63 -15.54 -9.54 3.19
C ALA A 63 -15.45 -8.06 2.80
N MET A 64 -15.62 -7.15 3.77
CA MET A 64 -15.46 -5.70 3.54
C MET A 64 -14.03 -5.35 3.10
N ALA A 65 -13.01 -5.87 3.79
CA ALA A 65 -11.62 -5.62 3.45
C ALA A 65 -11.28 -6.13 2.04
N LYS A 66 -11.76 -7.32 1.66
CA LYS A 66 -11.61 -7.84 0.29
C LYS A 66 -12.26 -6.93 -0.75
N SER A 67 -13.46 -6.43 -0.47
CA SER A 67 -14.14 -5.48 -1.37
C SER A 67 -13.35 -4.20 -1.53
N GLN A 68 -12.83 -3.63 -0.44
CA GLN A 68 -12.00 -2.42 -0.47
C GLN A 68 -10.73 -2.64 -1.27
N ILE A 69 -10.04 -3.77 -1.07
CA ILE A 69 -8.83 -4.13 -1.84
C ILE A 69 -9.15 -4.22 -3.33
N ASN A 70 -10.25 -4.87 -3.71
CA ASN A 70 -10.63 -5.00 -5.12
C ASN A 70 -10.94 -3.62 -5.77
N THR A 71 -11.63 -2.74 -5.04
CA THR A 71 -11.86 -1.36 -5.49
C THR A 71 -10.54 -0.62 -5.67
N LEU A 72 -9.64 -0.69 -4.70
CA LEU A 72 -8.32 -0.06 -4.77
C LEU A 72 -7.50 -0.59 -5.95
N GLN A 73 -7.48 -1.91 -6.16
CA GLN A 73 -6.78 -2.52 -7.30
C GLN A 73 -7.33 -2.02 -8.64
N THR A 74 -8.65 -1.88 -8.75
CA THR A 74 -9.30 -1.36 -9.95
C THR A 74 -8.93 0.11 -10.20
N THR A 75 -9.00 0.95 -9.16
CA THR A 75 -8.66 2.38 -9.28
C THR A 75 -7.18 2.60 -9.60
N THR A 76 -6.28 1.82 -8.98
CA THR A 76 -4.84 1.91 -9.24
C THR A 76 -4.55 1.57 -10.70
N LYS A 77 -5.14 0.48 -11.22
CA LYS A 77 -4.96 0.10 -12.62
C LYS A 77 -5.47 1.18 -13.58
N GLN A 78 -6.64 1.76 -13.31
CA GLN A 78 -7.18 2.86 -14.12
C GLN A 78 -6.27 4.10 -14.08
N LEU A 79 -5.68 4.40 -12.93
CA LEU A 79 -4.77 5.54 -12.78
C LEU A 79 -3.46 5.29 -13.53
N GLU A 80 -2.91 4.09 -13.46
CA GLU A 80 -1.72 3.69 -14.23
C GLU A 80 -1.95 3.83 -15.74
N GLU A 81 -3.10 3.37 -16.24
CA GLU A 81 -3.48 3.52 -17.65
C GLU A 81 -3.59 5.00 -18.07
N GLN A 82 -4.20 5.83 -17.23
CA GLN A 82 -4.30 7.28 -17.48
C GLN A 82 -2.93 7.96 -17.49
N VAL A 83 -2.06 7.65 -16.53
CA VAL A 83 -0.70 8.18 -16.46
C VAL A 83 0.08 7.79 -17.72
N GLN A 84 0.00 6.53 -18.16
CA GLN A 84 0.66 6.10 -19.39
C GLN A 84 0.13 6.83 -20.63
N CYS A 85 -1.19 7.08 -20.70
CA CYS A 85 -1.79 7.86 -21.78
C CYS A 85 -1.25 9.30 -21.79
N LEU A 86 -1.28 9.96 -20.64
CA LEU A 86 -0.78 11.33 -20.48
C LEU A 86 0.72 11.44 -20.81
N MET A 87 1.54 10.48 -20.37
CA MET A 87 2.96 10.46 -20.71
C MET A 87 3.20 10.35 -22.22
N LYS A 88 2.40 9.53 -22.93
CA LYS A 88 2.49 9.43 -24.40
C LYS A 88 2.08 10.74 -25.07
N GLN A 89 1.00 11.36 -24.63
CA GLN A 89 0.55 12.65 -25.15
C GLN A 89 1.58 13.74 -24.91
N HIS A 90 2.13 13.83 -23.71
CA HIS A 90 3.19 14.78 -23.37
C HIS A 90 4.42 14.60 -24.26
N LYS A 91 4.87 13.36 -24.46
CA LYS A 91 6.00 13.07 -25.35
C LYS A 91 5.73 13.50 -26.80
N LEU A 92 4.53 13.24 -27.30
CA LEU A 92 4.13 13.68 -28.64
C LEU A 92 4.12 15.21 -28.73
N MET A 93 3.49 15.89 -27.78
CA MET A 93 3.44 17.36 -27.75
C MET A 93 4.83 17.98 -27.67
N ALA A 94 5.70 17.44 -26.81
CA ALA A 94 7.08 17.90 -26.70
C ALA A 94 7.84 17.75 -28.03
N ALA A 95 7.70 16.61 -28.71
CA ALA A 95 8.33 16.39 -30.01
C ALA A 95 7.79 17.37 -31.07
N THR A 96 6.47 17.60 -31.10
CA THR A 96 5.89 18.58 -32.04
C THR A 96 6.32 20.01 -31.75
N PHE A 97 6.52 20.35 -30.48
CA PHE A 97 6.97 21.67 -30.07
C PHE A 97 8.42 21.90 -30.48
N GLU A 98 9.31 20.94 -30.21
CA GLU A 98 10.71 20.99 -30.62
C GLU A 98 10.85 21.11 -32.14
N ASP A 99 10.04 20.35 -32.89
CA ASP A 99 9.99 20.39 -34.34
C ASP A 99 9.47 21.76 -34.88
N GLN A 100 8.45 22.33 -34.24
CA GLN A 100 7.97 23.68 -34.57
C GLN A 100 8.98 24.77 -34.23
N GLU A 101 9.63 24.68 -33.08
CA GLU A 101 10.68 25.61 -32.64
C GLU A 101 11.90 25.53 -33.57
N GLY A 102 12.27 24.31 -33.98
CA GLY A 102 13.33 24.04 -34.95
C GLY A 102 13.03 24.71 -36.29
N ARG A 103 11.83 24.53 -36.86
CA ARG A 103 11.42 25.22 -38.10
C ARG A 103 11.30 26.73 -37.95
N ALA A 104 10.82 27.21 -36.81
CA ALA A 104 10.72 28.64 -36.54
C ALA A 104 12.11 29.30 -36.46
N ARG A 105 13.13 28.56 -36.02
CA ARG A 105 14.52 29.04 -35.96
C ARG A 105 15.35 28.68 -37.20
N SER A 106 14.93 27.74 -38.04
CA SER A 106 15.76 27.28 -39.16
C SER A 106 16.05 28.36 -40.20
N ASN A 107 15.20 29.39 -40.27
CA ASN A 107 15.41 30.55 -41.14
C ASN A 107 16.07 31.74 -40.42
N ASN A 108 16.39 31.60 -39.13
CA ASN A 108 17.02 32.66 -38.34
C ASN A 108 18.53 32.49 -38.36
N ILE A 109 19.25 33.51 -38.82
CA ILE A 109 20.71 33.55 -38.82
C ILE A 109 21.19 34.37 -37.63
N ARG A 110 22.20 33.87 -36.91
CA ARG A 110 22.85 34.61 -35.82
C ARG A 110 24.24 35.07 -36.24
N VAL A 111 24.44 36.37 -36.31
CA VAL A 111 25.74 36.99 -36.59
C VAL A 111 26.43 37.31 -35.26
N VAL A 112 27.70 36.94 -35.13
CA VAL A 112 28.51 37.11 -33.90
C VAL A 112 29.80 37.86 -34.25
N GLY A 113 30.31 38.68 -33.34
CA GLY A 113 31.55 39.45 -33.53
C GLY A 113 31.35 40.83 -34.17
N VAL A 114 30.11 41.32 -34.26
CA VAL A 114 29.81 42.70 -34.68
C VAL A 114 30.02 43.63 -33.47
N PRO A 115 30.89 44.65 -33.58
CA PRO A 115 31.08 45.64 -32.52
C PRO A 115 29.79 46.41 -32.24
N GLU A 116 29.50 46.68 -30.96
CA GLU A 116 28.29 47.42 -30.58
C GLU A 116 28.28 48.82 -31.22
N GLY A 117 27.21 49.12 -31.95
CA GLY A 117 27.03 50.41 -32.61
C GLY A 117 27.54 50.49 -34.05
N ALA A 118 28.24 49.47 -34.55
CA ALA A 118 28.68 49.40 -35.95
C ALA A 118 27.51 49.30 -36.95
N GLU A 119 26.35 48.84 -36.48
CA GLU A 119 25.12 48.66 -37.26
C GLU A 119 24.44 49.98 -37.67
N GLY A 120 24.80 51.09 -37.01
CA GLY A 120 24.18 52.39 -37.28
C GLY A 120 22.70 52.47 -36.84
N PRO A 121 21.87 53.29 -37.51
CA PRO A 121 20.50 53.56 -37.10
C PRO A 121 19.49 52.45 -37.47
N SER A 122 19.82 51.53 -38.38
CA SER A 122 18.94 50.44 -38.80
C SER A 122 19.72 49.13 -38.94
N VAL A 123 19.39 48.16 -38.08
CA VAL A 123 20.00 46.83 -38.07
C VAL A 123 19.62 46.04 -39.33
N ASP A 124 18.40 46.24 -39.84
CA ASP A 124 17.90 45.55 -41.03
C ASP A 124 18.74 45.87 -42.26
N LEU A 125 19.01 47.16 -42.51
CA LEU A 125 19.80 47.63 -43.65
C LEU A 125 21.25 47.15 -43.55
N PHE A 126 21.82 47.16 -42.34
CA PHE A 126 23.19 46.68 -42.11
C PHE A 126 23.33 45.19 -42.45
N ILE A 127 22.38 44.36 -42.00
CA ILE A 127 22.41 42.91 -42.25
C ILE A 127 22.15 42.60 -43.73
N GLU A 128 21.23 43.31 -44.39
CA GLU A 128 21.01 43.16 -45.84
C GLU A 128 22.28 43.45 -46.65
N ASP A 129 22.95 44.57 -46.38
CA ASP A 129 24.20 44.92 -47.07
C ASP A 129 25.31 43.91 -46.76
N LEU A 130 25.45 43.51 -45.50
CA LEU A 130 26.45 42.52 -45.09
C LEU A 130 26.28 41.18 -45.83
N ILE A 131 25.05 40.68 -45.96
CA ILE A 131 24.79 39.40 -46.63
C ILE A 131 24.97 39.52 -48.15
N LEU A 132 24.51 40.62 -48.76
CA LEU A 132 24.68 40.88 -50.20
C LEU A 132 26.16 40.97 -50.61
N ASN A 133 27.03 41.42 -49.70
CA ASN A 133 28.46 41.47 -49.93
C ASN A 133 29.14 40.08 -49.84
N ILE A 134 28.53 39.11 -49.17
CA ILE A 134 29.12 37.79 -48.89
C ILE A 134 28.55 36.69 -49.79
N THR A 135 27.32 36.84 -50.30
CA THR A 135 26.58 35.75 -50.97
C THR A 135 26.08 36.06 -52.37
N TRP A 136 25.83 35.00 -53.16
CA TRP A 136 25.16 35.02 -54.46
C TRP A 136 24.06 33.95 -54.47
N PRO A 137 22.82 34.23 -54.93
CA PRO A 137 22.37 35.40 -55.70
C PRO A 137 22.05 36.62 -54.84
N LYS A 138 22.14 37.81 -55.43
CA LYS A 138 21.94 39.12 -54.78
C LYS A 138 20.48 39.49 -54.46
N HIS A 139 19.63 38.50 -54.15
CA HIS A 139 18.24 38.75 -53.83
C HIS A 139 17.85 38.00 -52.57
N LEU A 140 18.06 38.65 -51.43
CA LEU A 140 17.64 38.17 -50.12
C LEU A 140 16.72 39.23 -49.50
N SER A 141 15.54 38.82 -49.05
CA SER A 141 14.63 39.67 -48.28
C SER A 141 14.74 39.27 -46.80
N ASN A 142 15.18 40.19 -45.96
CA ASN A 142 15.13 40.02 -44.51
C ASN A 142 13.72 40.37 -44.02
N GLU A 143 13.09 39.50 -43.22
CA GLU A 143 11.81 39.83 -42.58
C GLU A 143 12.00 40.71 -41.34
N LYS A 144 13.07 40.46 -40.56
CA LYS A 144 13.38 41.18 -39.32
C LYS A 144 14.78 40.84 -38.79
N ALA A 145 15.60 41.85 -38.59
CA ALA A 145 16.83 41.79 -37.80
C ALA A 145 16.66 42.54 -36.47
N HIS A 146 17.32 42.02 -35.44
CA HIS A 146 17.37 42.67 -34.14
C HIS A 146 18.63 42.23 -33.39
N LYS A 147 19.08 43.09 -32.48
CA LYS A 147 20.12 42.73 -31.51
C LYS A 147 19.58 41.68 -30.54
N ALA A 148 20.43 40.74 -30.14
CA ALA A 148 20.09 39.82 -29.07
C ALA A 148 19.83 40.62 -27.78
N LEU A 149 18.75 40.30 -27.07
CA LEU A 149 18.34 40.98 -25.81
C LEU A 149 19.23 40.61 -24.60
N MET A 150 20.47 40.19 -24.83
CA MET A 150 21.40 39.86 -23.75
C MET A 150 22.10 41.12 -23.22
N PRO A 151 22.53 41.13 -21.95
CA PRO A 151 23.44 42.14 -21.43
C PRO A 151 24.71 42.23 -22.27
N PRO A 152 25.37 43.41 -22.33
CA PRO A 152 26.67 43.55 -22.98
C PRO A 152 27.67 42.51 -22.44
N PRO A 153 28.50 41.91 -23.31
CA PRO A 153 29.58 41.03 -22.89
C PRO A 153 30.67 41.75 -22.06
#